data_AF-R7HUQ9-F1
#
_entry.id   AF-R7HUQ9-F1
#
_cell.length_a   1.000
_cell.length_b   1.000
_cell.length_c   1.000
_cell.angle_alpha   90.00
_cell.angle_beta   90.00
_cell.angle_gamma   90.00
#
_symmetry.space_group_name_H-M   'P 1'
#
loop_
_entity.id
_entity.type
_entity.pdbx_description
1 polymer ?
#
loop_
_entity_poly.entity_id
_entity_poly.type
_entity_poly.pdbx_seq_one_letter_code
_entity_poly.pdbx_strand_id
1 'polypeptide(L)'
;MIHHYKKEKGFTLAEILITLGVIGVVAALTLPSLINKYKIKQLHTAFTRSSSIIQNVLNETAVEFGYTSFKDINSLCSGLSAAENGACKAKYNALFDDINDFYASRFRIVNTLRNEDVRKYSFSNYSNLTKTSYTNIYGVNNIYCLADGTCITTLLFFYHNPADGISLTFDTNGPVRGPNRYGYDIFLYNTGEWYKLCSKNQDGDVYNGRGCYDYAIKDINPDDNSKGYWASLY
;
A
#
# COMPACT_ATOMS: atom_id res chain seq x y z
N MET A 1 -45.09 59.22 -18.43
CA MET A 1 -44.20 58.36 -17.62
C MET A 1 -42.88 58.19 -18.38
N ILE A 2 -41.79 58.77 -17.89
CA ILE A 2 -40.46 58.63 -18.50
C ILE A 2 -39.79 57.45 -17.80
N HIS A 3 -39.61 56.33 -18.50
CA HIS A 3 -38.85 55.19 -17.99
C HIS A 3 -37.35 55.52 -18.09
N HIS A 4 -36.71 55.80 -16.95
CA HIS A 4 -35.26 55.80 -16.85
C HIS A 4 -34.73 54.37 -16.96
N TYR A 5 -34.28 53.97 -18.16
CA TYR A 5 -33.57 52.70 -18.34
C TYR A 5 -32.16 52.85 -17.77
N LYS A 6 -31.88 52.21 -16.63
CA LYS A 6 -30.52 52.11 -16.09
C LYS A 6 -29.70 51.30 -17.09
N LYS A 7 -28.66 51.92 -17.69
CA LYS A 7 -27.67 51.21 -18.52
C LYS A 7 -26.87 50.27 -17.61
N GLU A 8 -27.32 49.03 -17.47
CA GLU A 8 -26.50 48.00 -16.86
C GLU A 8 -25.42 47.58 -17.87
N LYS A 9 -24.15 47.81 -17.52
CA LYS A 9 -23.01 47.39 -18.34
C LYS A 9 -22.78 45.89 -18.10
N GLY A 10 -23.16 45.07 -19.07
CA GLY A 10 -22.86 43.63 -19.09
C GLY A 10 -21.64 43.31 -19.95
N PHE A 11 -21.01 42.17 -19.68
CA PHE A 11 -19.96 41.62 -20.54
C PHE A 11 -20.55 41.16 -21.88
N THR A 12 -19.81 41.36 -22.96
CA THR A 12 -20.14 40.83 -24.28
C THR A 12 -19.90 39.32 -24.33
N LEU A 13 -20.59 38.63 -25.24
CA LEU A 13 -20.36 37.20 -25.49
C LEU A 13 -18.90 36.92 -25.86
N ALA A 14 -18.28 37.80 -26.68
CA ALA A 14 -16.89 37.66 -27.08
C ALA A 14 -15.91 37.77 -25.90
N GLU A 15 -16.11 38.73 -24.99
CA GLU A 15 -15.29 38.88 -23.78
C GLU A 15 -15.38 37.63 -22.89
N ILE A 16 -16.58 37.06 -22.73
CA ILE A 16 -16.77 35.83 -21.95
C ILE A 16 -16.09 34.63 -22.63
N LEU A 17 -16.24 34.47 -23.95
CA LEU A 17 -15.65 33.35 -24.69
C LEU A 17 -14.12 33.38 -24.68
N ILE A 18 -13.52 34.57 -24.86
CA ILE A 18 -12.05 34.72 -24.79
C ILE A 18 -11.57 34.41 -23.37
N THR A 19 -12.26 34.93 -22.34
CA THR A 19 -11.90 34.69 -20.94
C THR A 19 -11.97 33.21 -20.58
N LEU A 20 -13.06 32.52 -20.96
CA LEU A 20 -13.21 31.08 -20.75
C LEU A 20 -12.18 30.26 -21.55
N GLY A 21 -11.85 30.70 -22.77
CA GLY A 21 -10.81 30.07 -23.59
C GLY A 21 -9.44 30.14 -22.94
N VAL A 22 -9.04 31.31 -22.44
CA VAL A 22 -7.75 31.49 -21.73
C VAL A 22 -7.70 30.65 -20.45
N ILE A 23 -8.75 30.68 -19.63
CA ILE A 23 -8.83 29.87 -18.41
C ILE A 23 -8.77 28.38 -18.74
N GLY A 24 -9.46 27.95 -19.80
CA GLY A 24 -9.47 26.55 -20.25
C GLY A 24 -8.08 26.06 -20.66
N VAL A 25 -7.33 26.85 -21.44
CA VAL A 25 -5.96 26.49 -21.86
C VAL A 25 -5.02 26.41 -20.67
N VAL A 26 -5.04 27.41 -19.79
CA VAL A 26 -4.19 27.43 -18.59
C VAL A 26 -4.50 26.22 -17.70
N ALA A 27 -5.78 25.96 -17.43
CA ALA A 27 -6.21 24.83 -16.61
C ALA A 27 -5.78 23.48 -17.20
N ALA A 28 -5.89 23.30 -18.52
CA ALA A 28 -5.49 22.06 -19.19
C ALA A 28 -3.98 21.77 -19.05
N LEU A 29 -3.14 22.81 -19.01
CA LEU A 29 -1.69 22.66 -18.83
C LEU A 29 -1.30 22.44 -17.36
N THR A 30 -2.00 23.06 -16.41
CA THR A 30 -1.58 23.04 -15.00
C THR A 30 -2.23 21.94 -14.17
N LEU A 31 -3.50 21.59 -14.44
CA LEU A 31 -4.26 20.64 -13.61
C LEU A 31 -3.63 19.23 -13.57
N PRO A 32 -3.17 18.63 -14.70
CA PRO A 32 -2.58 17.29 -14.65
C PRO A 32 -1.34 17.22 -13.74
N SER A 33 -0.44 18.21 -13.84
CA SER A 33 0.77 18.27 -13.01
C SER A 33 0.43 18.45 -11.51
N LEU A 34 -0.52 19.33 -11.21
CA LEU A 34 -0.95 19.58 -9.82
C LEU A 34 -1.60 18.33 -9.21
N ILE A 35 -2.49 17.66 -9.96
CA ILE A 35 -3.16 16.43 -9.52
C ILE A 35 -2.13 15.32 -9.25
N ASN A 36 -1.14 15.14 -10.13
CA ASN A 36 -0.10 14.12 -9.93
C ASN A 36 0.75 14.43 -8.69
N LYS A 37 1.18 15.68 -8.49
CA LYS A 37 1.90 16.09 -7.27
C LYS A 37 1.09 15.85 -6.00
N TYR A 38 -0.21 16.17 -6.02
CA TYR A 38 -1.11 15.91 -4.90
C TYR A 38 -1.23 14.41 -4.61
N LYS A 39 -1.46 13.57 -5.63
CA LYS A 39 -1.54 12.11 -5.48
C LYS A 39 -0.25 11.52 -4.92
N ILE A 40 0.91 11.92 -5.45
CA ILE A 40 2.22 11.49 -4.94
C ILE A 40 2.36 11.83 -3.46
N LYS A 41 2.03 13.06 -3.08
CA LYS A 41 2.12 13.51 -1.68
C LYS A 41 1.17 12.73 -0.78
N GLN A 42 -0.05 12.45 -1.25
CA GLN A 42 -1.04 11.66 -0.53
C GLN A 42 -0.56 10.23 -0.28
N LEU A 43 -0.10 9.53 -1.33
CA LEU A 43 0.39 8.15 -1.23
C LEU A 43 1.61 8.06 -0.31
N HIS A 44 2.61 8.94 -0.51
CA HIS A 44 3.80 8.95 0.32
C HIS A 44 3.45 9.19 1.80
N THR A 45 2.61 10.20 2.09
CA THR A 45 2.21 10.49 3.48
C THR A 45 1.46 9.32 4.12
N ALA A 46 0.53 8.69 3.39
CA ALA A 46 -0.23 7.55 3.87
C ALA A 46 0.67 6.32 4.13
N PHE A 47 1.60 6.04 3.22
CA PHE A 47 2.60 4.99 3.38
C PHE A 47 3.50 5.24 4.58
N THR A 48 4.13 6.42 4.69
CA THR A 48 5.05 6.74 5.78
C THR A 48 4.37 6.59 7.14
N ARG A 49 3.13 7.07 7.25
CA ARG A 49 2.32 6.90 8.47
C ARG A 49 2.10 5.42 8.78
N SER A 50 1.55 4.67 7.82
CA SER A 50 1.20 3.25 8.00
C SER A 50 2.43 2.41 8.35
N SER A 51 3.50 2.58 7.58
CA SER A 51 4.77 1.88 7.78
C SER A 51 5.41 2.22 9.13
N SER A 52 5.38 3.49 9.57
CA SER A 52 5.95 3.87 10.87
C SER A 52 5.18 3.23 12.04
N ILE A 53 3.85 3.24 11.99
CA ILE A 53 3.01 2.60 13.02
C ILE A 53 3.26 1.09 13.04
N ILE A 54 3.25 0.44 11.87
CA ILE A 54 3.50 -0.99 11.75
C ILE A 54 4.89 -1.35 12.27
N GLN A 55 5.94 -0.64 11.86
CA GLN A 55 7.31 -0.90 12.33
C GLN A 55 7.44 -0.73 13.85
N ASN A 56 6.77 0.27 14.44
CA ASN A 56 6.75 0.42 15.89
C ASN A 56 6.10 -0.79 16.57
N VAL A 57 4.91 -1.21 16.11
CA VAL A 57 4.22 -2.38 16.67
C VAL A 57 5.03 -3.67 16.50
N LEU A 58 5.68 -3.86 15.34
CA LEU A 58 6.55 -5.01 15.12
C LEU A 58 7.75 -5.02 16.07
N ASN A 59 8.35 -3.86 16.35
CA ASN A 59 9.45 -3.74 17.31
C ASN A 59 8.97 -4.00 18.74
N GLU A 60 7.82 -3.46 19.14
CA GLU A 60 7.20 -3.77 20.45
C GLU A 60 6.94 -5.27 20.60
N THR A 61 6.44 -5.90 19.54
CA THR A 61 6.18 -7.35 19.50
C THR A 61 7.49 -8.13 19.58
N ALA A 62 8.56 -7.70 18.89
CA ALA A 62 9.86 -8.34 19.02
C ALA A 62 10.36 -8.33 20.47
N VAL A 63 10.28 -7.17 21.13
CA VAL A 63 10.75 -6.99 22.51
C VAL A 63 9.94 -7.84 23.49
N GLU A 64 8.61 -7.89 23.36
CA GLU A 64 7.73 -8.71 24.22
C GLU A 64 8.13 -10.19 24.20
N PHE A 65 8.48 -10.71 23.03
CA PHE A 65 8.87 -12.12 22.86
C PHE A 65 10.38 -12.36 23.00
N GLY A 66 11.14 -11.37 23.48
CA GLY A 66 12.56 -11.52 23.82
C GLY A 66 13.53 -11.43 22.63
N TYR A 67 13.12 -10.80 21.52
CA TYR A 67 13.94 -10.56 20.33
C TYR A 67 14.45 -9.12 20.28
N THR A 68 15.65 -8.91 19.71
CA THR A 68 16.22 -7.56 19.55
C THR A 68 15.60 -6.84 18.35
N SER A 69 15.29 -7.60 17.30
CA SER A 69 14.57 -7.12 16.13
C SER A 69 13.48 -8.13 15.72
N PHE A 70 12.42 -7.64 15.08
CA PHE A 70 11.36 -8.52 14.58
C PHE A 70 11.88 -9.54 13.54
N LYS A 71 12.98 -9.22 12.84
CA LYS A 71 13.62 -10.14 11.90
C LYS A 71 14.32 -11.32 12.59
N ASP A 72 14.70 -11.18 13.86
CA ASP A 72 15.42 -12.22 14.59
C ASP A 72 14.55 -13.47 14.81
N ILE A 73 13.23 -13.32 14.75
CA ILE A 73 12.26 -14.43 14.78
C ILE A 73 12.54 -15.43 13.64
N ASN A 74 13.14 -14.99 12.52
CA ASN A 74 13.57 -15.88 11.43
C ASN A 74 14.54 -16.98 11.89
N SER A 75 15.29 -16.76 12.97
CA SER A 75 16.23 -17.76 13.52
C SER A 75 15.54 -19.03 14.02
N LEU A 76 14.24 -18.97 14.36
CA LEU A 76 13.47 -20.16 14.77
C LEU A 76 13.46 -21.25 13.69
N CYS A 77 13.55 -20.84 12.42
CA CYS A 77 13.45 -21.69 11.25
C CYS A 77 14.75 -21.89 10.48
N SER A 78 15.87 -21.26 10.90
CA SER A 78 17.11 -21.15 10.11
C SER A 78 17.93 -22.45 9.93
N GLY A 79 17.35 -23.61 10.27
CA GLY A 79 17.95 -24.93 10.07
C GLY A 79 16.96 -25.98 9.57
N LEU A 80 15.75 -25.56 9.16
CA LEU A 80 14.75 -26.48 8.61
C LEU A 80 14.94 -26.62 7.09
N SER A 81 14.77 -27.83 6.58
CA SER A 81 14.90 -28.08 5.15
C SER A 81 13.78 -27.39 4.37
N ALA A 82 14.10 -26.87 3.17
CA ALA A 82 13.09 -26.33 2.26
C ALA A 82 12.16 -27.40 1.67
N ALA A 83 12.41 -28.69 1.95
CA ALA A 83 11.64 -29.81 1.41
C ALA A 83 10.30 -30.00 2.15
N GLU A 84 10.18 -29.51 3.39
CA GLU A 84 8.98 -29.68 4.20
C GLU A 84 8.20 -28.36 4.28
N ASN A 85 7.31 -28.17 3.30
CA ASN A 85 6.50 -26.95 3.25
C ASN A 85 5.69 -26.78 4.55
N GLY A 86 5.80 -25.60 5.18
CA GLY A 86 5.07 -25.25 6.39
C GLY A 86 5.55 -25.94 7.68
N ALA A 87 6.65 -26.72 7.66
CA ALA A 87 7.14 -27.42 8.85
C ALA A 87 7.49 -26.47 10.01
N CYS A 88 8.09 -25.31 9.71
CA CYS A 88 8.38 -24.34 10.77
C CYS A 88 7.12 -23.79 11.41
N LYS A 89 6.14 -23.41 10.58
CA LYS A 89 4.83 -22.95 11.04
C LYS A 89 4.16 -23.99 11.94
N ALA A 90 4.16 -25.26 11.52
CA ALA A 90 3.58 -26.34 12.30
C ALA A 90 4.30 -26.56 13.64
N LYS A 91 5.64 -26.49 13.65
CA LYS A 91 6.45 -26.69 14.86
C LYS A 91 6.22 -25.62 15.92
N TYR A 92 6.10 -24.35 15.52
CA TYR A 92 5.96 -23.21 16.44
C TYR A 92 4.56 -22.58 16.41
N ASN A 93 3.53 -23.34 16.02
CA ASN A 93 2.20 -22.78 15.77
C ASN A 93 1.64 -21.99 16.96
N ALA A 94 1.72 -22.53 18.18
CA ALA A 94 1.22 -21.84 19.38
C ALA A 94 1.95 -20.51 19.64
N LEU A 95 3.27 -20.49 19.48
CA LEU A 95 4.06 -19.26 19.62
C LEU A 95 3.69 -18.23 18.54
N PHE A 96 3.47 -18.67 17.30
CA PHE A 96 3.07 -17.78 16.22
C PHE A 96 1.65 -17.22 16.40
N ASP A 97 0.74 -18.01 16.98
CA ASP A 97 -0.59 -17.55 17.37
C ASP A 97 -0.48 -16.48 18.49
N ASP A 98 0.31 -16.73 19.54
CA ASP A 98 0.56 -15.75 20.61
C ASP A 98 1.18 -14.43 20.09
N ILE A 99 2.17 -14.53 19.20
CA ILE A 99 2.80 -13.36 18.56
C ILE A 99 1.78 -12.56 17.76
N ASN A 100 0.93 -13.25 16.98
CA ASN A 100 -0.06 -12.60 16.15
C ASN A 100 -1.17 -11.94 16.98
N ASP A 101 -1.58 -12.56 18.09
CA ASP A 101 -2.54 -12.01 19.03
C ASP A 101 -2.00 -10.75 19.72
N PHE A 102 -0.74 -10.78 20.17
CA PHE A 102 -0.09 -9.60 20.73
C PHE A 102 0.02 -8.48 19.69
N TYR A 103 0.51 -8.77 18.48
CA TYR A 103 0.59 -7.84 17.35
C TYR A 103 -0.76 -7.17 17.07
N ALA A 104 -1.82 -7.97 16.94
CA ALA A 104 -3.16 -7.47 16.66
C ALA A 104 -3.69 -6.59 17.81
N SER A 105 -3.38 -6.94 19.07
CA SER A 105 -3.80 -6.18 20.25
C SER A 105 -3.24 -4.76 20.33
N ARG A 106 -2.14 -4.47 19.63
CA ARG A 106 -1.53 -3.13 19.61
C ARG A 106 -2.28 -2.15 18.72
N PHE A 107 -3.15 -2.65 17.84
CA PHE A 107 -3.92 -1.81 16.93
C PHE A 107 -5.32 -1.53 17.48
N ARG A 108 -5.77 -0.28 17.32
CA ARG A 108 -7.19 0.07 17.50
C ARG A 108 -7.97 -0.29 16.23
N ILE A 109 -8.45 -1.53 16.19
CA ILE A 109 -9.22 -2.08 15.07
C ILE A 109 -10.65 -1.52 15.12
N VAL A 110 -11.10 -0.89 14.03
CA VAL A 110 -12.47 -0.35 13.91
C VAL A 110 -13.38 -1.25 13.09
N ASN A 111 -12.81 -2.06 12.20
CA ASN A 111 -13.53 -3.02 11.39
C ASN A 111 -12.62 -4.18 11.00
N THR A 112 -13.18 -5.39 10.87
CA THR A 112 -12.45 -6.57 10.40
C THR A 112 -13.12 -7.07 9.13
N LEU A 113 -12.41 -6.98 8.01
CA LEU A 113 -12.87 -7.50 6.72
C LEU A 113 -12.38 -8.94 6.55
N ARG A 114 -13.26 -9.77 6.00
CA ARG A 114 -12.98 -11.15 5.59
C ARG A 114 -12.95 -11.26 4.08
N ASN A 115 -12.60 -12.45 3.58
CA ASN A 115 -12.59 -12.75 2.15
C ASN A 115 -13.90 -12.36 1.44
N GLU A 116 -15.05 -12.65 2.05
CA GLU A 116 -16.36 -12.30 1.49
C GLU A 116 -16.58 -10.79 1.30
N ASP A 117 -16.08 -9.96 2.23
CA ASP A 117 -16.21 -8.51 2.16
C ASP A 117 -15.37 -7.91 1.03
N VAL A 118 -14.24 -8.56 0.72
CA VAL A 118 -13.26 -8.04 -0.24
C VAL A 118 -13.32 -8.67 -1.63
N ARG A 119 -14.09 -9.75 -1.83
CA ARG A 119 -14.27 -10.44 -3.13
C ARG A 119 -14.70 -9.53 -4.28
N LYS A 120 -15.42 -8.44 -3.98
CA LYS A 120 -15.86 -7.46 -4.99
C LYS A 120 -14.78 -6.48 -5.42
N TYR A 121 -13.67 -6.41 -4.69
CA TYR A 121 -12.55 -5.53 -5.00
C TYR A 121 -11.47 -6.28 -5.77
N SER A 122 -10.71 -5.54 -6.55
CA SER A 122 -9.52 -6.02 -7.25
C SER A 122 -8.38 -5.06 -6.99
N PHE A 123 -7.15 -5.57 -7.16
CA PHE A 123 -5.96 -4.74 -7.19
C PHE A 123 -5.17 -4.99 -8.48
N SER A 124 -4.38 -4.01 -8.88
CA SER A 124 -3.41 -4.15 -9.97
C SER A 124 -1.99 -4.36 -9.44
N ASN A 125 -1.17 -5.07 -10.20
CA ASN A 125 0.27 -5.11 -9.94
C ASN A 125 0.92 -3.72 -10.11
N TYR A 126 2.20 -3.59 -9.76
CA TYR A 126 2.92 -2.30 -9.74
C TYR A 126 2.93 -1.57 -11.10
N SER A 127 3.14 -2.31 -12.20
CA SER A 127 3.11 -1.80 -13.59
C SER A 127 1.70 -1.50 -14.12
N ASN A 128 0.65 -1.88 -13.38
CA ASN A 128 -0.76 -1.78 -13.78
C ASN A 128 -1.20 -2.61 -14.99
N LEU A 129 -0.38 -3.58 -15.43
CA LEU A 129 -0.74 -4.43 -16.58
C LEU A 129 -1.56 -5.66 -16.20
N THR A 130 -1.42 -6.14 -14.95
CA THR A 130 -2.20 -7.29 -14.47
C THR A 130 -3.09 -6.89 -13.29
N LYS A 131 -4.28 -7.50 -13.24
CA LYS A 131 -5.27 -7.29 -12.17
C LYS A 131 -5.75 -8.62 -11.64
N THR A 132 -6.00 -8.68 -10.34
CA THR A 132 -6.54 -9.87 -9.68
C THR A 132 -7.48 -9.51 -8.53
N SER A 133 -8.18 -10.51 -8.01
CA SER A 133 -9.05 -10.35 -6.84
C SER A 133 -8.28 -9.86 -5.62
N TYR A 134 -8.87 -8.96 -4.83
CA TYR A 134 -8.30 -8.51 -3.56
C TYR A 134 -8.05 -9.67 -2.58
N THR A 135 -8.79 -10.76 -2.71
CA THR A 135 -8.56 -11.99 -1.92
C THR A 135 -7.21 -12.65 -2.17
N ASN A 136 -6.51 -12.32 -3.27
CA ASN A 136 -5.21 -12.88 -3.64
C ASN A 136 -4.03 -12.07 -3.09
N ILE A 137 -4.30 -11.03 -2.29
CA ILE A 137 -3.26 -10.33 -1.56
C ILE A 137 -2.58 -11.32 -0.58
N TYR A 138 -1.26 -11.23 -0.48
CA TYR A 138 -0.50 -12.16 0.34
C TYR A 138 -0.85 -12.01 1.83
N GLY A 139 -1.12 -13.12 2.51
CA GLY A 139 -1.52 -13.11 3.91
C GLY A 139 -2.98 -12.71 4.16
N VAL A 140 -3.83 -12.63 3.12
CA VAL A 140 -5.26 -12.35 3.31
C VAL A 140 -5.96 -13.50 4.05
N ASN A 141 -6.35 -13.21 5.28
CA ASN A 141 -7.35 -13.95 6.04
C ASN A 141 -8.27 -12.93 6.73
N ASN A 142 -7.93 -12.53 7.96
CA ASN A 142 -8.53 -11.38 8.61
C ASN A 142 -7.76 -10.11 8.22
N ILE A 143 -8.49 -9.10 7.76
CA ILE A 143 -7.95 -7.78 7.42
C ILE A 143 -8.49 -6.79 8.45
N TYR A 144 -7.61 -6.29 9.30
CA TYR A 144 -7.94 -5.31 10.33
C TYR A 144 -7.84 -3.90 9.77
N CYS A 145 -8.96 -3.19 9.72
CA CYS A 145 -9.01 -1.80 9.31
C CYS A 145 -8.98 -0.88 10.53
N LEU A 146 -8.13 0.15 10.45
CA LEU A 146 -7.85 1.12 11.49
C LEU A 146 -8.67 2.40 11.27
N ALA A 147 -8.78 3.22 12.30
CA ALA A 147 -9.57 4.45 12.27
C ALA A 147 -9.11 5.47 11.20
N ASP A 148 -7.85 5.40 10.78
CA ASP A 148 -7.25 6.28 9.80
C ASP A 148 -7.44 5.81 8.34
N GLY A 149 -8.16 4.70 8.15
CA GLY A 149 -8.47 4.07 6.87
C GLY A 149 -7.48 3.02 6.41
N THR A 150 -6.34 2.84 7.10
CA THR A 150 -5.37 1.81 6.77
C THR A 150 -5.91 0.43 7.13
N CYS A 151 -5.75 -0.57 6.27
CA CYS A 151 -6.16 -1.94 6.50
C CYS A 151 -4.94 -2.87 6.46
N ILE A 152 -4.69 -3.63 7.52
CA ILE A 152 -3.52 -4.50 7.69
C ILE A 152 -3.97 -5.96 7.80
N THR A 153 -3.19 -6.90 7.30
CA THR A 153 -3.44 -8.33 7.51
C THR A 153 -2.91 -8.77 8.88
N THR A 154 -3.34 -9.95 9.32
CA THR A 154 -2.60 -10.74 10.31
C THR A 154 -1.18 -11.04 9.81
N LEU A 155 -0.29 -11.37 10.74
CA LEU A 155 1.03 -11.90 10.41
C LEU A 155 0.89 -13.28 9.75
N LEU A 156 1.72 -13.52 8.74
CA LEU A 156 1.87 -14.82 8.11
C LEU A 156 3.30 -15.31 8.33
N PHE A 157 3.44 -16.49 8.96
CA PHE A 157 4.72 -17.08 9.32
C PHE A 157 5.06 -18.24 8.37
N PHE A 158 6.18 -18.13 7.65
CA PHE A 158 6.84 -19.19 6.90
C PHE A 158 5.87 -20.04 6.06
N TYR A 159 5.08 -19.38 5.21
CA TYR A 159 3.91 -19.98 4.56
C TYR A 159 4.24 -21.20 3.70
N HIS A 160 5.30 -21.11 2.88
CA HIS A 160 5.84 -22.22 2.12
C HIS A 160 7.08 -22.80 2.78
N ASN A 161 8.16 -22.03 2.88
CA ASN A 161 9.43 -22.52 3.40
C ASN A 161 10.13 -21.44 4.26
N PRO A 162 11.25 -21.76 4.94
CA PRO A 162 11.95 -20.80 5.79
C PRO A 162 12.37 -19.48 5.10
N ALA A 163 12.57 -19.47 3.77
CA ALA A 163 12.93 -18.27 3.02
C ALA A 163 11.79 -17.26 2.86
N ASP A 164 10.54 -17.66 3.10
CA ASP A 164 9.37 -16.76 3.08
C ASP A 164 9.40 -15.76 4.24
N GLY A 165 10.03 -16.13 5.36
CA GLY A 165 10.08 -15.33 6.57
C GLY A 165 8.69 -15.05 7.15
N ILE A 166 8.55 -13.87 7.74
CA ILE A 166 7.32 -13.34 8.32
C ILE A 166 6.83 -12.21 7.43
N SER A 167 5.54 -12.22 7.15
CA SER A 167 4.92 -11.28 6.23
C SER A 167 3.68 -10.63 6.81
N LEU A 168 3.46 -9.37 6.41
CA LEU A 168 2.17 -8.70 6.55
C LEU A 168 1.94 -7.83 5.32
N THR A 169 0.70 -7.80 4.84
CA THR A 169 0.30 -6.84 3.82
C THR A 169 -0.52 -5.74 4.46
N PHE A 170 -0.31 -4.50 4.00
CA PHE A 170 -1.16 -3.39 4.37
C PHE A 170 -1.58 -2.58 3.15
N ASP A 171 -2.82 -2.16 3.17
CA ASP A 171 -3.38 -1.15 2.28
C ASP A 171 -3.52 0.15 3.06
N THR A 172 -2.82 1.19 2.61
CA THR A 172 -2.73 2.49 3.29
C THR A 172 -4.07 3.24 3.36
N ASN A 173 -5.04 2.92 2.50
CA ASN A 173 -6.33 3.59 2.45
C ASN A 173 -7.55 2.65 2.36
N GLY A 174 -7.30 1.34 2.33
CA GLY A 174 -8.28 0.28 2.36
C GLY A 174 -8.95 0.03 1.00
N PRO A 175 -9.58 -1.15 0.82
CA PRO A 175 -10.00 -1.64 -0.49
C PRO A 175 -11.07 -0.80 -1.19
N VAL A 176 -11.74 0.10 -0.45
CA VAL A 176 -12.85 0.92 -0.94
C VAL A 176 -12.37 2.19 -1.64
N ARG A 177 -11.31 2.83 -1.13
CA ARG A 177 -10.88 4.16 -1.61
C ARG A 177 -10.04 4.07 -2.88
N GLY A 178 -9.28 2.99 -3.06
CA GLY A 178 -8.38 2.81 -4.18
C GLY A 178 -7.17 3.77 -4.13
N PRO A 179 -6.22 3.68 -5.08
CA PRO A 179 -6.30 2.95 -6.34
C PRO A 179 -6.25 1.41 -6.28
N ASN A 180 -5.96 0.80 -5.14
CA ASN A 180 -5.74 -0.64 -4.96
C ASN A 180 -4.66 -1.15 -5.94
N ARG A 181 -3.42 -0.75 -5.71
CA ARG A 181 -2.28 -1.12 -6.53
C ARG A 181 -1.06 -1.41 -5.66
N TYR A 182 -0.44 -2.55 -5.93
CA TYR A 182 0.83 -2.88 -5.27
C TYR A 182 1.88 -1.79 -5.53
N GLY A 183 2.57 -1.36 -4.49
CA GLY A 183 3.58 -0.29 -4.56
C GLY A 183 3.01 1.13 -4.59
N TYR A 184 1.70 1.32 -4.65
CA TYR A 184 1.09 2.65 -4.58
C TYR A 184 0.44 2.87 -3.22
N ASP A 185 -0.52 2.01 -2.90
CA ASP A 185 -1.26 2.02 -1.64
C ASP A 185 -1.25 0.65 -0.95
N ILE A 186 -1.01 -0.46 -1.67
CA ILE A 186 -0.86 -1.80 -1.11
C ILE A 186 0.63 -2.18 -1.05
N PHE A 187 1.10 -2.59 0.13
CA PHE A 187 2.50 -2.96 0.36
C PHE A 187 2.63 -4.22 1.19
N LEU A 188 3.56 -5.08 0.80
CA LEU A 188 3.98 -6.26 1.55
C LEU A 188 5.25 -5.92 2.33
N TYR A 189 5.19 -5.99 3.66
CA TYR A 189 6.38 -6.09 4.49
C TYR A 189 6.71 -7.56 4.68
N ASN A 190 7.97 -7.92 4.47
CA ASN A 190 8.44 -9.31 4.53
C ASN A 190 9.87 -9.36 5.10
N THR A 191 10.14 -10.28 6.03
CA THR A 191 11.47 -10.46 6.64
C THR A 191 12.35 -11.49 5.91
N GLY A 192 11.77 -12.28 5.02
CA GLY A 192 12.47 -13.19 4.10
C GLY A 192 12.92 -12.50 2.81
N GLU A 193 13.34 -13.30 1.83
CA GLU A 193 13.93 -12.80 0.56
C GLU A 193 13.21 -13.34 -0.69
N TRP A 194 12.14 -14.11 -0.52
CA TRP A 194 11.45 -14.74 -1.63
C TRP A 194 10.63 -13.73 -2.46
N TYR A 195 10.88 -13.72 -3.77
CA TYR A 195 10.03 -13.11 -4.80
C TYR A 195 9.70 -11.61 -4.62
N LYS A 196 10.70 -10.82 -4.25
CA LYS A 196 10.61 -9.35 -4.08
C LYS A 196 10.66 -8.58 -5.40
N LEU A 197 9.71 -8.81 -6.29
CA LEU A 197 9.62 -8.07 -7.55
C LEU A 197 9.02 -6.66 -7.34
N CYS A 198 9.64 -5.64 -7.91
CA CYS A 198 9.12 -4.27 -8.00
C CYS A 198 9.75 -3.58 -9.21
N SER A 199 9.09 -3.60 -10.36
CA SER A 199 9.60 -2.96 -11.58
C SER A 199 8.45 -2.57 -12.50
N LYS A 200 8.55 -1.40 -13.14
CA LYS A 200 7.64 -0.98 -14.23
C LYS A 200 8.05 -1.58 -15.58
N ASN A 201 9.30 -2.04 -15.71
CA ASN A 201 9.88 -2.51 -16.96
C ASN A 201 9.78 -4.03 -17.12
N GLN A 202 9.66 -4.77 -16.02
CA GLN A 202 9.49 -6.22 -16.04
C GLN A 202 8.03 -6.58 -15.81
N ASP A 203 7.36 -7.00 -16.87
CA ASP A 203 5.94 -7.36 -16.86
C ASP A 203 5.68 -8.84 -17.12
N GLY A 204 4.68 -9.38 -16.42
CA GLY A 204 4.21 -10.76 -16.59
C GLY A 204 3.63 -11.41 -15.33
N ASP A 205 3.83 -10.82 -14.14
CA ASP A 205 3.35 -11.41 -12.89
C ASP A 205 2.41 -10.48 -12.11
N VAL A 206 1.30 -11.08 -11.64
CA VAL A 206 0.35 -10.52 -10.67
C VAL A 206 1.02 -10.16 -9.33
N TYR A 207 2.15 -10.79 -9.03
CA TYR A 207 2.94 -10.54 -7.82
C TYR A 207 3.96 -9.40 -7.97
N ASN A 208 4.07 -8.76 -9.14
CA ASN A 208 4.89 -7.56 -9.31
C ASN A 208 4.41 -6.46 -8.36
N GLY A 209 5.30 -6.08 -7.44
CA GLY A 209 5.08 -5.07 -6.42
C GLY A 209 5.21 -5.59 -4.99
N ARG A 210 5.37 -6.90 -4.78
CA ARG A 210 5.69 -7.50 -3.47
C ARG A 210 7.00 -6.97 -2.87
N GLY A 211 7.97 -6.59 -3.70
CA GLY A 211 9.23 -5.99 -3.25
C GLY A 211 9.18 -4.47 -3.06
N CYS A 212 8.08 -3.80 -3.43
CA CYS A 212 8.06 -2.35 -3.51
C CYS A 212 8.19 -1.64 -2.16
N TYR A 213 7.86 -2.30 -1.05
CA TYR A 213 8.06 -1.75 0.29
C TYR A 213 9.52 -1.33 0.54
N ASP A 214 10.48 -2.17 0.14
CA ASP A 214 11.91 -1.95 0.39
C ASP A 214 12.48 -0.75 -0.37
N TYR A 215 11.86 -0.41 -1.51
CA TYR A 215 12.18 0.74 -2.34
C TYR A 215 11.46 2.01 -1.86
N ALA A 216 10.17 1.89 -1.54
CA ALA A 216 9.31 2.97 -1.07
C ALA A 216 9.81 3.58 0.24
N ILE A 217 10.28 2.75 1.18
CA ILE A 217 10.80 3.22 2.48
C ILE A 217 12.13 3.98 2.35
N LYS A 218 12.91 3.70 1.31
CA LYS A 218 14.20 4.37 1.02
C LYS A 218 14.05 5.54 0.05
N ASP A 219 12.85 5.73 -0.51
CA ASP A 219 12.58 6.64 -1.62
C ASP A 219 13.54 6.43 -2.81
N ILE A 220 13.79 5.17 -3.18
CA ILE A 220 14.64 4.80 -4.33
C ILE A 220 13.76 4.16 -5.40
N ASN A 221 13.82 4.65 -6.63
CA ASN A 221 13.11 4.02 -7.74
C ASN A 221 13.82 2.72 -8.16
N PRO A 222 13.10 1.59 -8.25
CA PRO A 222 13.71 0.29 -8.59
C PRO A 222 14.22 0.18 -10.03
N ASP A 223 13.70 0.99 -10.96
CA ASP A 223 14.02 0.91 -12.39
C ASP A 223 15.05 1.96 -12.85
N ASP A 224 15.14 3.08 -12.13
CA ASP A 224 15.98 4.21 -12.49
C ASP A 224 16.31 5.08 -11.28
N ASN A 225 17.58 5.11 -10.90
CA ASN A 225 18.07 5.88 -9.75
C ASN A 225 18.10 7.41 -9.96
N SER A 226 17.63 7.94 -11.10
CA SER A 226 17.58 9.39 -11.37
C SER A 226 16.55 10.15 -10.53
N LYS A 227 15.55 9.45 -9.99
CA LYS A 227 14.45 10.03 -9.19
C LYS A 227 14.09 9.11 -8.03
N GLY A 228 13.50 9.69 -6.99
CA GLY A 228 12.97 8.93 -5.87
C GLY A 228 11.77 8.06 -6.28
N TYR A 229 11.47 7.06 -5.45
CA TYR A 229 10.35 6.12 -5.63
C TYR A 229 9.02 6.86 -5.85
N TRP A 230 8.70 7.81 -4.97
CA TRP A 230 7.41 8.49 -4.99
C TRP A 230 7.27 9.42 -6.21
N ALA A 231 8.38 10.05 -6.59
CA ALA A 231 8.45 10.94 -7.75
C ALA A 231 8.35 10.20 -9.08
N SER A 232 8.53 8.88 -9.11
CA SER A 232 8.44 8.06 -10.32
C SER A 232 7.06 7.45 -10.55
N LEU A 233 6.11 7.58 -9.61
CA LEU A 233 4.80 6.93 -9.69
C LEU A 233 3.88 7.48 -10.78
N TYR A 234 3.98 8.77 -11.13
CA TYR A 234 3.11 9.47 -12.09
C TYR A 234 3.89 10.34 -13.08
#